data_AF-A0A4Q0VNC2-F1
#
_entry.id   AF-A0A4Q0VNC2-F1
#
_cell.length_a   1.000
_cell.length_b   1.000
_cell.length_c   1.000
_cell.angle_alpha   90.00
_cell.angle_beta   90.00
_cell.angle_gamma   90.00
#
_symmetry.space_group_name_H-M   'P 1'
#
loop_
_entity.id
_entity.type
_entity.pdbx_description
1 polymer ?
#
loop_
_entity_poly.entity_id
_entity_poly.type
_entity_poly.pdbx_seq_one_letter_code
_entity_poly.pdbx_strand_id
1 'polypeptide(L)'
;MSEEVVYYLHQLKNLYSALDTKEFDKDIAKIDQIISTFEVPSKKIEPKSKKRNFTEMYQLLLAKNFHLLTGTKLNYQVFPNGDDIVHFIEKNSKADVIKETTALDLKLLYSLLTEDPNEIKGTKSHIYEAIKRNVRAGRRGEAFIKSY
;
A
#
# COMPACT_ATOMS: atom_id res chain seq x y z
N MET A 1 -6.36 20.54 -24.11
CA MET A 1 -6.68 20.02 -25.46
C MET A 1 -6.93 18.51 -25.46
N SER A 2 -6.16 17.67 -24.76
CA SER A 2 -6.40 16.22 -24.69
C SER A 2 -7.68 15.83 -23.94
N GLU A 3 -8.05 16.57 -22.90
CA GLU A 3 -9.21 16.24 -22.04
C GLU A 3 -10.58 16.39 -22.73
N GLU A 4 -10.77 17.44 -23.53
CA GLU A 4 -12.00 17.64 -24.29
C GLU A 4 -12.19 16.53 -25.34
N VAL A 5 -11.11 16.12 -26.01
CA VAL A 5 -11.15 15.04 -27.01
C VAL A 5 -11.52 13.71 -26.35
N VAL A 6 -10.96 13.39 -25.19
CA VAL A 6 -11.32 12.19 -24.42
C VAL A 6 -12.78 12.24 -23.96
N TYR A 7 -13.25 13.40 -23.49
CA TYR A 7 -14.66 13.59 -23.13
C TYR A 7 -15.60 13.32 -24.31
N TYR A 8 -15.29 13.85 -25.51
CA TYR A 8 -16.09 13.59 -26.71
C TYR A 8 -16.08 12.11 -27.14
N LEU A 9 -14.95 11.42 -27.00
CA LEU A 9 -14.84 10.00 -27.33
C LEU A 9 -15.68 9.12 -26.39
N HIS A 10 -15.75 9.46 -25.09
CA HIS A 10 -16.64 8.79 -24.15
C HIS A 10 -18.12 9.00 -24.48
N GLN A 11 -18.50 10.22 -24.86
CA GLN A 11 -19.88 10.52 -25.29
C GLN A 11 -20.26 9.72 -26.55
N LEU A 12 -19.37 9.66 -27.54
CA LEU A 12 -19.59 8.90 -28.77
C LEU A 12 -19.74 7.40 -28.50
N LYS A 13 -18.90 6.83 -27.62
CA LYS A 13 -19.01 5.43 -27.18
C LYS A 13 -20.36 5.14 -26.55
N ASN A 14 -20.84 6.02 -25.68
CA ASN A 14 -22.11 5.83 -24.98
C ASN A 14 -23.29 5.83 -25.96
N LEU A 15 -23.27 6.72 -26.96
CA LEU A 15 -24.28 6.72 -28.02
C LEU A 15 -24.27 5.43 -28.84
N TYR A 16 -23.09 4.95 -29.23
CA TYR A 16 -22.98 3.72 -30.02
C TYR A 16 -23.38 2.47 -29.22
N SER A 17 -23.06 2.47 -27.93
CA SER A 17 -23.43 1.37 -27.02
C SER A 17 -24.93 1.36 -26.72
N ALA A 18 -25.61 2.51 -26.79
CA ALA A 18 -27.06 2.61 -26.56
C ALA A 18 -27.91 2.14 -27.76
N LEU A 19 -27.33 2.05 -28.96
CA LEU A 19 -28.04 1.65 -30.18
C LEU A 19 -28.11 0.11 -30.37
N ASP A 20 -27.55 -0.68 -29.45
CA ASP A 20 -27.58 -2.16 -29.35
C ASP A 20 -27.46 -2.88 -30.71
N THR A 21 -26.58 -2.36 -31.56
CA THR A 21 -26.36 -2.81 -32.94
C THR A 21 -24.94 -3.31 -33.05
N LYS A 22 -24.80 -4.63 -33.28
CA LYS A 22 -23.51 -5.33 -33.43
C LYS A 22 -22.59 -4.76 -34.52
N GLU A 23 -23.13 -3.92 -35.40
CA GLU A 23 -22.37 -3.22 -36.43
C GLU A 23 -21.33 -2.26 -35.84
N PHE A 24 -21.58 -1.71 -34.64
CA PHE A 24 -20.70 -0.72 -34.00
C PHE A 24 -19.67 -1.32 -33.03
N ASP A 25 -19.70 -2.63 -32.76
CA ASP A 25 -18.76 -3.29 -31.83
C ASP A 25 -17.30 -3.03 -32.21
N LYS A 26 -17.00 -3.02 -33.51
CA LYS A 26 -15.66 -2.74 -34.03
C LYS A 26 -15.23 -1.29 -33.81
N ASP A 27 -16.18 -0.36 -33.89
CA ASP A 27 -15.89 1.06 -33.72
C ASP A 27 -15.82 1.45 -32.24
N ILE A 28 -16.62 0.83 -31.39
CA ILE A 28 -16.49 0.91 -29.93
C ILE A 28 -15.10 0.42 -29.49
N ALA A 29 -14.63 -0.72 -30.03
CA ALA A 29 -13.31 -1.24 -29.72
C ALA A 29 -12.17 -0.30 -30.16
N LYS A 30 -12.32 0.37 -31.32
CA LYS A 30 -11.35 1.39 -31.77
C LYS A 30 -11.39 2.63 -30.89
N ILE A 31 -12.58 3.11 -30.50
CA ILE A 31 -12.74 4.25 -29.60
C ILE A 31 -12.05 3.96 -28.26
N ASP A 32 -12.24 2.76 -27.70
CA ASP A 32 -11.56 2.32 -26.48
C ASP A 32 -10.03 2.29 -26.63
N GLN A 33 -9.52 1.83 -27.78
CA GLN A 33 -8.09 1.84 -28.05
C GLN A 33 -7.54 3.28 -28.12
N ILE A 34 -8.27 4.20 -28.74
CA ILE A 34 -7.89 5.61 -28.84
C ILE A 34 -7.90 6.26 -27.46
N ILE A 35 -8.98 6.09 -26.68
CA ILE A 35 -9.08 6.58 -25.30
C ILE A 35 -7.91 6.05 -24.46
N SER A 36 -7.60 4.75 -24.56
CA SER A 36 -6.46 4.14 -23.85
C SER A 36 -5.09 4.72 -24.23
N THR A 37 -4.96 5.28 -25.43
CA THR A 37 -3.74 5.93 -25.90
C THR A 37 -3.59 7.34 -25.32
N PHE A 38 -4.69 8.03 -25.06
CA PHE A 38 -4.70 9.39 -24.50
C PHE A 38 -4.75 9.43 -22.97
N GLU A 39 -5.29 8.40 -22.31
CA GLU A 39 -5.55 8.41 -20.86
C GLU A 39 -4.40 7.93 -19.94
N VAL A 40 -3.18 7.66 -20.43
CA VAL A 40 -2.23 6.88 -19.59
C VAL A 40 -0.82 7.48 -19.56
N PRO A 41 -0.30 7.76 -18.34
CA PRO A 41 0.81 6.94 -17.89
C PRO A 41 0.55 6.27 -16.54
N SER A 42 -0.33 5.26 -16.51
CA SER A 42 -0.25 4.13 -15.58
C SER A 42 -0.58 2.79 -16.27
N LYS A 43 0.47 2.25 -16.93
CA LYS A 43 0.84 0.84 -17.11
C LYS A 43 -0.30 -0.20 -17.06
N LYS A 44 -0.67 -0.78 -18.21
CA LYS A 44 -0.15 -2.08 -18.72
C LYS A 44 -0.05 -3.17 -17.64
N ILE A 45 -0.93 -4.16 -17.78
CA ILE A 45 -0.85 -5.56 -17.32
C ILE A 45 0.60 -5.92 -16.94
N GLU A 46 0.87 -6.00 -15.63
CA GLU A 46 2.21 -6.37 -15.14
C GLU A 46 2.50 -7.84 -15.47
N PRO A 47 3.67 -8.15 -16.06
CA PRO A 47 4.15 -9.51 -16.15
C PRO A 47 4.45 -9.99 -14.72
N LYS A 48 4.10 -11.26 -14.42
CA LYS A 48 4.40 -12.00 -13.16
C LYS A 48 5.25 -11.20 -12.18
N SER A 49 4.59 -10.61 -11.18
CA SER A 49 5.17 -9.63 -10.26
C SER A 49 6.59 -10.02 -9.84
N LYS A 50 7.55 -9.17 -10.23
CA LYS A 50 8.87 -9.17 -9.60
C LYS A 50 8.60 -9.06 -8.10
N LYS A 51 9.06 -10.04 -7.30
CA LYS A 51 9.00 -9.94 -5.84
C LYS A 51 9.68 -8.63 -5.45
N ARG A 52 8.88 -7.66 -4.99
CA ARG A 52 9.38 -6.36 -4.57
C ARG A 52 10.31 -6.53 -3.39
N ASN A 53 11.39 -5.78 -3.36
CA ASN A 53 12.32 -5.83 -2.24
C ASN A 53 11.74 -5.08 -1.02
N PHE A 54 12.36 -5.25 0.15
CA PHE A 54 11.89 -4.61 1.37
C PHE A 54 11.84 -3.08 1.26
N THR A 55 12.89 -2.47 0.69
CA THR A 55 12.98 -1.01 0.53
C THR A 55 11.82 -0.45 -0.30
N GLU A 56 11.48 -1.11 -1.41
CA GLU A 56 10.33 -0.75 -2.24
C GLU A 56 9.01 -0.81 -1.45
N MET A 57 8.83 -1.85 -0.62
CA MET A 57 7.66 -1.99 0.23
C MET A 57 7.57 -0.89 1.30
N TYR A 58 8.70 -0.50 1.89
CA TYR A 58 8.76 0.60 2.85
C TYR A 58 8.44 1.95 2.17
N GLN A 59 8.97 2.20 0.98
CA GLN A 59 8.66 3.41 0.22
C GLN A 59 7.18 3.50 -0.17
N LEU A 60 6.55 2.37 -0.49
CA LEU A 60 5.10 2.33 -0.76
C LEU A 60 4.27 2.67 0.48
N LEU A 61 4.71 2.29 1.68
CA LEU A 61 4.06 2.69 2.93
C LEU A 61 4.13 4.20 3.15
N LEU A 62 5.31 4.79 2.97
CA LEU A 62 5.50 6.25 3.11
C LEU A 62 4.66 7.02 2.08
N ALA A 63 4.57 6.51 0.84
CA ALA A 63 3.73 7.08 -0.21
C ALA A 63 2.23 6.78 -0.04
N LYS A 64 1.82 6.08 1.03
CA LYS A 64 0.43 5.66 1.30
C LYS A 64 -0.19 4.82 0.17
N ASN A 65 0.64 4.16 -0.63
CA ASN A 65 0.24 3.30 -1.73
C ASN A 65 -0.07 1.87 -1.24
N PHE A 66 -0.99 1.73 -0.30
CA PHE A 66 -1.27 0.47 0.39
C PHE A 66 -1.76 -0.66 -0.54
N HIS A 67 -2.45 -0.31 -1.62
CA HIS A 67 -2.95 -1.27 -2.62
C HIS A 67 -1.83 -2.02 -3.36
N LEU A 68 -0.60 -1.48 -3.33
CA LEU A 68 0.58 -2.05 -3.94
C LEU A 68 1.39 -2.93 -2.98
N LEU A 69 0.98 -3.05 -1.70
CA LEU A 69 1.69 -3.89 -0.74
C LEU A 69 1.33 -5.36 -0.97
N THR A 70 2.32 -6.16 -1.37
CA THR A 70 2.17 -7.61 -1.56
C THR A 70 2.87 -8.40 -0.46
N GLY A 71 2.26 -9.49 0.00
CA GLY A 71 2.88 -10.39 1.00
C GLY A 71 2.74 -9.94 2.46
N THR A 72 1.89 -8.93 2.69
CA THR A 72 1.47 -8.43 4.01
C THR A 72 0.10 -8.98 4.37
N LYS A 73 -0.15 -9.22 5.66
CA LYS A 73 -1.49 -9.57 6.18
C LYS A 73 -2.18 -8.39 6.85
N LEU A 74 -1.42 -7.41 7.31
CA LEU A 74 -1.98 -6.26 8.01
C LEU A 74 -2.61 -5.27 7.03
N ASN A 75 -3.69 -4.63 7.48
CA ASN A 75 -4.24 -3.46 6.81
C ASN A 75 -3.47 -2.21 7.27
N TYR A 76 -2.54 -1.73 6.45
CA TYR A 76 -1.72 -0.55 6.79
C TYR A 76 -2.49 0.78 6.78
N GLN A 77 -3.73 0.82 6.28
CA GLN A 77 -4.56 2.02 6.34
C GLN A 77 -4.94 2.41 7.78
N VAL A 78 -4.95 1.44 8.73
CA VAL A 78 -5.25 1.70 10.14
C VAL A 78 -4.01 2.05 10.97
N PHE A 79 -2.84 2.17 10.33
CA PHE A 79 -1.58 2.56 10.97
C PHE A 79 -1.01 3.85 10.37
N PRO A 80 -1.72 4.99 10.48
CA PRO A 80 -1.26 6.25 9.92
C PRO A 80 0.00 6.82 10.62
N ASN A 81 0.29 6.41 11.86
CA ASN A 81 1.46 6.87 12.61
C ASN A 81 2.04 5.77 13.54
N GLY A 82 3.15 6.08 14.22
CA GLY A 82 3.81 5.17 15.15
C GLY A 82 2.98 4.84 16.42
N ASP A 83 2.10 5.74 16.86
CA ASP A 83 1.26 5.53 18.06
C ASP A 83 0.23 4.41 17.83
N ASP A 84 -0.33 4.32 16.64
CA ASP A 84 -1.24 3.23 16.27
C ASP A 84 -0.52 1.87 16.28
N ILE A 85 0.76 1.85 15.91
CA ILE A 85 1.61 0.65 16.00
C ILE A 85 1.87 0.29 17.46
N VAL A 86 2.19 1.27 18.30
CA VAL A 86 2.33 1.08 19.76
C VAL A 86 1.06 0.48 20.34
N HIS A 87 -0.09 1.06 20.03
CA HIS A 87 -1.38 0.59 20.54
C HIS A 87 -1.68 -0.85 20.11
N PHE A 88 -1.45 -1.19 18.84
CA PHE A 88 -1.63 -2.55 18.33
C PHE A 88 -0.74 -3.57 19.04
N ILE A 89 0.53 -3.25 19.28
CA ILE A 89 1.49 -4.15 19.94
C ILE A 89 1.16 -4.35 21.42
N GLU A 90 0.63 -3.33 22.10
CA GLU A 90 0.27 -3.44 23.51
C GLU A 90 -1.08 -4.11 23.75
N LYS A 91 -2.04 -3.89 22.86
CA LYS A 91 -3.40 -4.44 22.98
C LYS A 91 -3.42 -5.94 22.75
N ASN A 92 -2.55 -6.46 21.89
CA ASN A 92 -2.55 -7.85 21.48
C ASN A 92 -1.47 -8.67 22.18
N SER A 93 -1.74 -9.95 22.42
CA SER A 93 -0.71 -10.85 22.96
C SER A 93 0.37 -11.14 21.91
N LYS A 94 1.57 -11.51 22.36
CA LYS A 94 2.67 -11.92 21.46
C LYS A 94 2.24 -13.04 20.50
N ALA A 95 1.47 -14.00 21.00
CA ALA A 95 1.03 -15.14 20.20
C ALA A 95 0.09 -14.70 19.07
N ASP A 96 -0.85 -13.81 19.38
CA ASP A 96 -1.83 -13.29 18.42
C ASP A 96 -1.13 -12.46 17.34
N VAL A 97 -0.24 -11.53 17.75
CA VAL A 97 0.54 -10.73 16.82
C VAL A 97 1.36 -11.63 15.89
N ILE A 98 2.04 -12.65 16.42
CA ILE A 98 2.83 -13.57 15.58
C ILE A 98 1.94 -14.39 14.65
N LYS A 99 0.70 -14.74 15.04
CA LYS A 99 -0.21 -15.52 14.20
C LYS A 99 -0.80 -14.69 13.06
N GLU A 100 -1.16 -13.45 13.36
CA GLU A 100 -1.90 -12.55 12.45
C GLU A 100 -1.01 -11.77 11.50
N THR A 101 0.27 -11.59 11.83
CA THR A 101 1.24 -10.91 10.98
C THR A 101 2.02 -11.88 10.09
N THR A 102 2.71 -11.36 9.08
CA THR A 102 3.83 -12.02 8.38
C THR A 102 5.16 -11.54 8.95
N ALA A 103 6.27 -12.18 8.56
CA ALA A 103 7.59 -11.67 8.92
C ALA A 103 7.86 -10.31 8.26
N LEU A 104 7.33 -10.09 7.05
CA LEU A 104 7.40 -8.80 6.37
C LEU A 104 6.63 -7.73 7.14
N ASP A 105 5.42 -8.07 7.61
CA ASP A 105 4.60 -7.11 8.36
C ASP A 105 5.34 -6.59 9.59
N LEU A 106 5.95 -7.48 10.37
CA LEU A 106 6.71 -7.11 11.57
C LEU A 106 7.92 -6.23 11.24
N LYS A 107 8.61 -6.49 10.12
CA LYS A 107 9.74 -5.66 9.69
C LYS A 107 9.28 -4.26 9.29
N LEU A 108 8.17 -4.16 8.55
CA LEU A 108 7.61 -2.89 8.14
C LEU A 108 7.08 -2.09 9.34
N LEU A 109 6.42 -2.75 10.30
CA LEU A 109 6.01 -2.11 11.57
C LEU A 109 7.21 -1.58 12.35
N TYR A 110 8.30 -2.36 12.41
CA TYR A 110 9.52 -1.92 13.07
C TYR A 110 10.10 -0.68 12.40
N SER A 111 10.26 -0.70 11.07
CA SER A 111 10.79 0.42 10.30
C SER A 111 9.92 1.67 10.40
N LEU A 112 8.59 1.53 10.41
CA LEU A 112 7.68 2.65 10.65
C LEU A 112 7.82 3.23 12.06
N LEU A 113 8.01 2.37 13.07
CA LEU A 113 8.15 2.79 14.46
C LEU A 113 9.49 3.51 14.72
N THR A 114 10.56 3.10 14.04
CA THR A 114 11.91 3.67 14.23
C THR A 114 12.29 4.70 13.18
N GLU A 115 11.42 4.94 12.19
CA GLU A 115 11.69 5.74 10.99
C GLU A 115 12.96 5.28 10.23
N ASP A 116 13.35 4.01 10.41
CA ASP A 116 14.56 3.43 9.82
C ASP A 116 14.20 2.60 8.58
N PRO A 117 14.64 3.00 7.37
CA PRO A 117 14.37 2.25 6.13
C PRO A 117 15.09 0.91 6.06
N ASN A 118 16.02 0.62 6.99
CA ASN A 118 16.77 -0.62 6.98
C ASN A 118 15.94 -1.82 7.46
N GLU A 119 16.10 -2.93 6.73
CA GLU A 119 15.41 -4.17 7.06
C GLU A 119 16.03 -4.83 8.29
N ILE A 120 15.28 -4.89 9.39
CA ILE A 120 15.65 -5.71 10.55
C ILE A 120 15.69 -7.20 10.18
N LYS A 121 16.80 -7.87 10.52
CA LYS A 121 17.00 -9.30 10.28
C LYS A 121 16.57 -10.12 11.50
N GLY A 122 16.14 -11.36 11.27
CA GLY A 122 15.81 -12.31 12.34
C GLY A 122 14.46 -13.00 12.16
N THR A 123 14.10 -13.82 13.16
CA THR A 123 12.82 -14.53 13.21
C THR A 123 11.69 -13.59 13.66
N LYS A 124 10.43 -13.98 13.42
CA LYS A 124 9.25 -13.19 13.85
C LYS A 124 9.28 -12.87 15.35
N SER A 125 9.66 -13.84 16.17
CA SER A 125 9.79 -13.64 17.63
C SER A 125 10.85 -12.60 17.96
N HIS A 126 12.01 -12.63 17.29
CA HIS A 126 13.08 -11.66 17.49
C HIS A 126 12.64 -10.23 17.10
N ILE A 127 12.03 -10.09 15.92
CA ILE A 127 11.54 -8.80 15.42
C ILE A 127 10.48 -8.24 16.36
N TYR A 128 9.54 -9.07 16.83
CA TYR A 128 8.52 -8.66 17.80
C TYR A 128 9.14 -8.11 19.10
N GLU A 129 10.15 -8.78 19.67
CA GLU A 129 10.83 -8.27 20.88
C GLU A 129 11.57 -6.96 20.62
N ALA A 130 12.12 -6.77 19.41
CA ALA A 130 12.74 -5.51 19.02
C ALA A 130 11.73 -4.35 18.95
N ILE A 131 10.55 -4.59 18.37
CA ILE A 131 9.43 -3.64 18.37
C ILE A 131 9.06 -3.29 19.81
N LYS A 132 8.82 -4.30 20.66
CA LYS A 132 8.45 -4.09 22.07
C LYS A 132 9.50 -3.30 22.85
N ARG A 133 10.79 -3.50 22.56
CA ARG A 133 11.89 -2.74 23.16
C ARG A 133 11.84 -1.27 22.75
N ASN A 134 11.59 -0.97 21.48
CA ASN A 134 11.45 0.40 20.99
C ASN A 134 10.22 1.11 21.55
N VAL A 135 9.07 0.43 21.61
CA VAL A 135 7.86 0.95 22.26
C VAL A 135 8.15 1.38 23.71
N ARG A 136 8.88 0.56 24.46
CA ARG A 136 9.28 0.87 25.85
C ARG A 136 10.29 2.03 25.94
N ALA A 137 11.21 2.13 24.98
CA ALA A 137 12.23 3.17 24.96
C ALA A 137 11.61 4.55 24.65
N GLY A 138 10.70 4.63 23.68
CA GLY A 138 9.99 5.86 23.31
C GLY A 138 9.23 6.46 24.50
N ARG A 139 8.49 5.64 25.25
CA ARG A 139 7.77 6.09 26.46
C ARG A 139 8.68 6.62 27.57
N ARG A 140 9.89 6.07 27.72
CA ARG A 140 10.83 6.60 28.71
C ARG A 140 11.25 8.01 28.33
N GLY A 141 11.53 8.26 27.05
CA GLY A 141 11.85 9.60 26.55
C GLY A 141 10.74 10.61 26.81
N GLU A 142 9.49 10.25 26.52
CA GLU A 142 8.32 11.12 26.77
C GLU A 142 8.06 11.38 28.26
N ALA A 143 8.24 10.37 29.12
CA ALA A 143 8.09 10.51 30.56
C ALA A 143 9.10 11.48 31.17
N PHE A 144 10.35 11.49 30.65
CA PHE A 144 11.37 12.46 31.05
C PHE A 144 11.04 13.90 30.59
N ILE A 145 10.40 14.07 29.43
CA ILE A 145 10.01 15.40 28.92
C ILE A 145 8.85 15.99 29.73
N LYS A 146 7.87 15.17 30.16
CA LYS A 146 6.73 15.62 30.96
C LYS A 146 7.04 15.95 32.43
N SER A 147 8.24 15.64 32.91
CA SER A 147 8.66 15.85 34.30
C SER A 147 9.58 17.06 34.51
N TYR A 148 9.75 17.91 33.48
CA TYR A 148 10.41 19.21 33.56
C TYR A 148 9.44 20.37 33.30
#